data_AF-A0A7K4DDI7-F1
#
_entry.id   AF-A0A7K4DDI7-F1
#
_cell.length_a   1.000
_cell.length_b   1.000
_cell.length_c   1.000
_cell.angle_alpha   90.00
_cell.angle_beta   90.00
_cell.angle_gamma   90.00
#
_symmetry.space_group_name_H-M   'P 1'
#
loop_
_entity.id
_entity.type
_entity.pdbx_description
1 polymer ?
#
loop_
_entity_poly.entity_id
_entity_poly.type
_entity_poly.pdbx_seq_one_letter_code
_entity_poly.pdbx_strand_id
1 'polypeptide(L)'
;MRNVHAVIEERGDYTFVIRNFYSGDVKEVQVDPDKIALFEDRSSIEELPDACPFLRFDGKTGKAWCTVHLTRPEICRDYCCWRLLILDSQGKRAGRVMYQMTFLPDTDELGRLWESIQPRL
;
A
#
# COMPACT_ATOMS: atom_id res chain seq x y z
N MET A 1 1.82 4.88 -14.51
CA MET A 1 2.32 3.70 -13.75
C MET A 1 1.21 3.36 -12.76
N ARG A 2 0.45 2.32 -13.06
CA ARG A 2 -0.97 2.18 -12.67
C ARG A 2 -1.13 1.21 -11.49
N ASN A 3 -1.98 1.61 -10.54
CA ASN A 3 -2.60 0.80 -9.49
C ASN A 3 -1.62 0.08 -8.55
N VAL A 4 -1.17 0.76 -7.49
CA VAL A 4 -0.38 0.15 -6.39
C VAL A 4 -1.11 -1.06 -5.79
N HIS A 5 -2.44 -0.97 -5.68
CA HIS A 5 -3.32 -2.04 -5.23
C HIS A 5 -4.36 -2.34 -6.31
N ALA A 6 -4.55 -3.62 -6.62
CA ALA A 6 -5.69 -4.11 -7.36
C ALA A 6 -6.61 -4.91 -6.45
N VAL A 7 -7.91 -4.71 -6.61
CA VAL A 7 -8.92 -5.63 -6.08
C VAL A 7 -8.87 -6.89 -6.93
N ILE A 8 -8.70 -8.05 -6.28
CA ILE A 8 -8.66 -9.37 -6.93
C ILE A 8 -9.89 -10.22 -6.57
N GLU A 9 -10.61 -9.87 -5.51
CA GLU A 9 -11.83 -10.55 -5.06
C GLU A 9 -12.73 -9.55 -4.29
N GLU A 10 -14.05 -9.63 -4.48
CA GLU A 10 -15.05 -8.93 -3.68
C GLU A 10 -15.83 -9.96 -2.85
N ARG A 11 -15.89 -9.78 -1.52
CA ARG A 11 -16.46 -10.78 -0.58
C ARG A 11 -17.82 -10.38 0.00
N GLY A 12 -18.39 -9.26 -0.44
CA GLY A 12 -19.59 -8.68 0.16
C GLY A 12 -19.27 -7.86 1.42
N ASP A 13 -20.29 -7.20 1.99
CA ASP A 13 -20.17 -6.36 3.20
C ASP A 13 -19.00 -5.37 3.18
N TYR A 14 -18.78 -4.77 1.99
CA TYR A 14 -17.66 -3.86 1.70
C TYR A 14 -16.27 -4.44 2.04
N THR A 15 -16.13 -5.75 1.91
CA THR A 15 -14.89 -6.51 2.11
C THR A 15 -14.29 -6.93 0.78
N PHE A 16 -12.99 -6.71 0.63
CA PHE A 16 -12.25 -6.89 -0.61
C PHE A 16 -10.94 -7.61 -0.33
N VAL A 17 -10.51 -8.48 -1.23
CA VAL A 17 -9.13 -8.98 -1.26
C VAL A 17 -8.36 -8.18 -2.28
N ILE A 18 -7.24 -7.60 -1.85
CA ILE A 18 -6.40 -6.76 -2.68
C ILE A 18 -5.00 -7.33 -2.79
N ARG A 19 -4.40 -7.17 -3.97
CA ARG A 19 -3.00 -7.45 -4.23
C ARG A 19 -2.23 -6.17 -4.41
N ASN A 20 -1.14 -6.01 -3.68
CA ASN A 20 -0.17 -4.96 -3.94
C ASN A 20 0.77 -5.39 -5.07
N PHE A 21 0.89 -4.59 -6.14
CA PHE A 21 1.71 -4.97 -7.29
C PHE A 21 3.22 -4.85 -7.05
N TYR A 22 3.65 -4.05 -6.08
CA TYR A 22 5.08 -3.89 -5.78
C TYR A 22 5.58 -5.07 -4.95
N SER A 23 4.91 -5.36 -3.84
CA SER A 23 5.29 -6.41 -2.88
C SER A 23 4.77 -7.79 -3.24
N GLY A 24 3.72 -7.87 -4.06
CA GLY A 24 2.97 -9.11 -4.26
C GLY A 24 2.03 -9.46 -3.10
N ASP A 25 2.04 -8.68 -2.00
CA ASP A 25 1.26 -8.94 -0.80
C ASP A 25 -0.24 -9.00 -1.13
N VAL A 26 -0.90 -10.05 -0.63
CA VAL A 26 -2.35 -10.21 -0.70
C VAL A 26 -2.93 -9.97 0.68
N LYS A 27 -3.93 -9.10 0.76
CA LYS A 27 -4.55 -8.73 2.03
C LYS A 27 -6.04 -8.50 1.86
N GLU A 28 -6.80 -8.97 2.84
CA GLU A 28 -8.19 -8.59 3.01
C GLU A 28 -8.28 -7.20 3.63
N VAL A 29 -9.14 -6.36 3.06
CA VAL A 29 -9.46 -5.02 3.54
C VAL A 29 -10.97 -4.86 3.59
N GLN A 30 -11.43 -4.08 4.55
CA GLN A 30 -12.82 -3.70 4.71
C GLN A 30 -12.94 -2.18 4.73
N VAL A 31 -13.95 -1.65 4.05
CA VAL A 31 -14.28 -0.22 4.12
C VAL A 31 -14.68 0.09 5.55
N ASP A 32 -14.05 1.12 6.12
CA ASP A 32 -14.37 1.60 7.45
C ASP A 32 -15.86 2.00 7.49
N PRO A 33 -16.65 1.56 8.49
CA PRO A 33 -18.09 1.78 8.52
C PRO A 33 -18.51 3.25 8.40
N ASP A 34 -17.70 4.17 8.94
CA ASP A 34 -17.93 5.62 8.88
C ASP A 34 -17.64 6.25 7.51
N LYS A 35 -17.07 5.48 6.56
CA LYS A 35 -16.65 5.94 5.24
C LYS A 35 -17.37 5.24 4.09
N ILE A 36 -18.36 4.38 4.36
CA ILE A 36 -19.13 3.66 3.33
C ILE A 36 -19.76 4.64 2.34
N ALA A 37 -20.48 5.66 2.81
CA ALA A 37 -21.11 6.64 1.94
C ALA A 37 -20.08 7.40 1.06
N LEU A 38 -18.89 7.66 1.60
CA LEU A 38 -17.80 8.29 0.84
C LEU A 38 -17.19 7.32 -0.19
N PHE A 39 -17.10 6.03 0.13
CA PHE A 39 -16.61 4.99 -0.78
C PHE A 39 -17.54 4.78 -1.98
N GLU A 40 -18.86 4.84 -1.76
CA GLU A 40 -19.87 4.70 -2.80
C GLU A 40 -19.88 5.85 -3.80
N ASP A 41 -19.43 7.04 -3.39
CA ASP A 41 -19.19 8.15 -4.30
C ASP A 41 -18.03 7.81 -5.26
N ARG A 42 -18.36 7.64 -6.54
CA ARG A 42 -17.42 7.26 -7.59
C ARG A 42 -16.72 8.45 -8.26
N SER A 43 -17.15 9.69 -7.99
CA SER A 43 -16.61 10.90 -8.61
C SER A 43 -15.08 10.98 -8.55
N SER A 44 -14.52 10.60 -7.39
CA SER A 44 -13.07 10.59 -7.15
C SER A 44 -12.31 9.62 -8.07
N ILE A 45 -12.88 8.45 -8.37
CA ILE A 45 -12.24 7.46 -9.26
C ILE A 45 -12.42 7.87 -10.71
N GLU A 46 -13.54 8.49 -11.06
CA GLU A 46 -13.80 8.98 -12.42
C GLU A 46 -12.83 10.10 -12.80
N GLU A 47 -12.52 11.01 -11.86
CA GLU A 47 -11.53 12.07 -12.05
C GLU A 47 -10.08 11.53 -12.05
N LEU A 48 -9.79 10.52 -11.22
CA LEU A 48 -8.46 9.95 -11.04
C LEU A 48 -8.46 8.43 -11.23
N PRO A 49 -8.61 7.94 -12.48
CA PRO A 49 -8.78 6.50 -12.76
C PRO A 49 -7.56 5.65 -12.42
N ASP A 50 -6.38 6.25 -12.30
CA ASP A 50 -5.12 5.58 -11.94
C ASP A 50 -4.84 5.63 -10.42
N ALA A 51 -5.74 6.21 -9.61
CA ALA A 51 -5.60 6.27 -8.15
C ALA A 51 -5.92 4.92 -7.48
N CYS A 52 -5.54 4.80 -6.20
CA CYS A 52 -5.94 3.66 -5.38
C CYS A 52 -7.49 3.54 -5.34
N PRO A 53 -8.06 2.33 -5.54
CA PRO A 53 -9.52 2.15 -5.57
C PRO A 53 -10.23 2.51 -4.26
N PHE A 54 -9.49 2.65 -3.15
CA PHE A 54 -10.02 3.06 -1.84
C PHE A 54 -9.67 4.51 -1.46
N LEU A 55 -9.09 5.28 -2.37
CA LEU A 55 -8.87 6.72 -2.18
C LEU A 55 -10.14 7.49 -2.60
N ARG A 56 -10.63 8.37 -1.74
CA ARG A 56 -11.77 9.25 -2.01
C ARG A 56 -11.46 10.68 -1.61
N PHE A 57 -12.05 11.63 -2.30
CA PHE A 57 -12.01 13.05 -1.96
C PHE A 57 -13.37 13.48 -1.44
N ASP A 58 -13.38 14.10 -0.27
CA ASP A 58 -14.57 14.75 0.24
C ASP A 58 -14.75 16.08 -0.49
N GLY A 59 -15.72 16.15 -1.40
CA GLY A 59 -16.01 17.35 -2.20
C GLY A 59 -16.37 18.59 -1.38
N LYS A 60 -16.76 18.45 -0.11
CA LYS A 60 -17.05 19.60 0.77
C LYS A 60 -15.80 20.19 1.40
N THR A 61 -14.86 19.35 1.80
CA THR A 61 -13.65 19.77 2.53
C THR A 61 -12.39 19.79 1.67
N GLY A 62 -12.44 19.19 0.48
CA GLY A 62 -11.28 18.97 -0.40
C GLY A 62 -10.27 17.95 0.15
N LYS A 63 -10.59 17.26 1.25
CA LYS A 63 -9.67 16.31 1.90
C LYS A 63 -9.71 14.95 1.22
N ALA A 64 -8.53 14.33 1.11
CA ALA A 64 -8.38 12.96 0.65
C ALA A 64 -8.48 11.98 1.83
N TRP A 65 -9.20 10.88 1.63
CA TRP A 65 -9.48 9.84 2.61
C TRP A 65 -9.16 8.46 2.05
N CYS A 66 -8.49 7.63 2.84
CA CYS A 66 -8.43 6.19 2.61
C CYS A 66 -9.67 5.56 3.26
N THR A 67 -10.52 4.93 2.48
CA THR A 67 -11.78 4.36 2.99
C THR A 67 -11.60 3.02 3.70
N VAL A 68 -10.45 2.36 3.55
CA VAL A 68 -10.07 1.12 4.25
C VAL A 68 -9.00 1.38 5.32
N HIS A 69 -9.01 2.57 5.92
CA HIS A 69 -7.88 3.03 6.73
C HIS A 69 -7.54 2.04 7.85
N LEU A 70 -8.53 1.47 8.54
CA LEU A 70 -8.27 0.56 9.67
C LEU A 70 -7.59 -0.74 9.23
N THR A 71 -8.01 -1.28 8.09
CA THR A 71 -7.56 -2.58 7.56
C THR A 71 -6.43 -2.46 6.53
N ARG A 72 -6.03 -1.23 6.19
CA ARG A 72 -5.07 -0.94 5.11
C ARG A 72 -3.79 -1.79 5.21
N PRO A 73 -3.23 -2.20 4.06
CA PRO A 73 -1.96 -2.93 4.01
C PRO A 73 -0.84 -2.20 4.73
N GLU A 74 0.15 -2.95 5.22
CA GLU A 74 1.28 -2.41 5.98
C GLU A 74 2.06 -1.37 5.17
N ILE A 75 2.28 -1.63 3.88
CA ILE A 75 2.88 -0.66 2.94
C ILE A 75 2.18 0.70 2.95
N CYS A 76 0.87 0.75 3.18
CA CYS A 76 0.11 2.01 3.28
C CYS A 76 0.19 2.66 4.66
N ARG A 77 0.61 1.94 5.71
CA ARG A 77 0.79 2.48 7.06
C ARG A 77 2.13 3.19 7.22
N ASP A 78 3.10 2.80 6.41
CA ASP A 78 4.44 3.36 6.47
C ASP A 78 4.47 4.84 6.05
N TYR A 79 3.47 5.33 5.29
CA TYR A 79 3.39 6.73 4.80
C TYR A 79 4.67 7.24 4.11
N CYS A 80 5.50 6.34 3.58
CA CYS A 80 6.73 6.70 2.92
C CYS A 80 6.86 5.97 1.57
N CYS A 81 7.44 6.66 0.59
CA CYS A 81 7.66 6.11 -0.74
C CYS A 81 8.75 5.04 -0.69
N TRP A 82 8.41 3.80 -1.05
CA TRP A 82 9.36 2.72 -1.21
C TRP A 82 10.20 3.00 -2.46
N ARG A 83 11.51 3.15 -2.30
CA ARG A 83 12.44 3.41 -3.42
C ARG A 83 12.99 2.12 -4.01
N LEU A 84 13.30 1.14 -3.15
CA LEU A 84 13.72 -0.20 -3.54
C LEU A 84 13.01 -1.23 -2.67
N LEU A 85 12.51 -2.29 -3.31
CA LEU A 85 12.02 -3.49 -2.66
C LEU A 85 13.07 -4.59 -2.81
N ILE A 86 13.42 -5.25 -1.71
CA ILE A 86 14.40 -6.34 -1.69
C ILE A 86 13.67 -7.64 -1.39
N LEU A 87 13.88 -8.63 -2.26
CA LEU A 87 13.34 -9.98 -2.12
C LEU A 87 14.46 -10.97 -1.81
N ASP A 88 14.14 -12.05 -1.10
CA ASP A 88 15.03 -13.19 -0.93
C ASP A 88 15.06 -14.09 -2.18
N SER A 89 15.88 -15.15 -2.12
CA SER A 89 16.02 -16.14 -3.22
C SER A 89 14.72 -16.86 -3.60
N GLN A 90 13.70 -16.84 -2.74
CA GLN A 90 12.39 -17.45 -2.95
C GLN A 90 11.33 -16.43 -3.40
N GLY A 91 11.72 -15.16 -3.60
CA GLY A 91 10.82 -14.08 -4.00
C GLY A 91 10.01 -13.49 -2.85
N LYS A 92 10.31 -13.85 -1.59
CA LYS A 92 9.64 -13.28 -0.41
C LYS A 92 10.32 -11.97 0.01
N ARG A 93 9.55 -11.02 0.53
CA ARG A 93 10.05 -9.73 1.02
C ARG A 93 11.12 -9.92 2.11
N ALA A 94 12.30 -9.35 1.87
CA ALA A 94 13.44 -9.39 2.79
C ALA A 94 13.76 -7.99 3.38
N GLY A 95 13.46 -6.90 2.66
CA GLY A 95 13.62 -5.55 3.18
C GLY A 95 13.22 -4.45 2.19
N ARG A 96 13.35 -3.19 2.60
CA ARG A 96 13.01 -2.02 1.78
C ARG A 96 13.91 -0.81 2.04
N VAL A 97 14.14 -0.01 0.99
CA VAL A 97 14.81 1.30 1.09
C VAL A 97 13.76 2.41 1.01
N MET A 98 13.73 3.25 2.03
CA MET A 98 12.79 4.35 2.23
C MET A 98 13.49 5.70 2.06
N TYR A 99 12.85 6.66 1.36
CA TYR A 99 13.31 8.06 1.23
C TYR A 99 14.81 8.22 0.88
N GLN A 100 15.47 9.36 1.21
CA GLN A 100 16.93 9.49 1.04
C GLN A 100 17.66 8.52 1.99
N MET A 101 18.04 7.35 1.45
CA MET A 101 18.99 6.37 1.98
C MET A 101 18.67 5.67 3.31
N THR A 102 17.45 5.74 3.85
CA THR A 102 17.11 4.96 5.06
C THR A 102 16.74 3.54 4.69
N PHE A 103 17.56 2.56 5.10
CA PHE A 103 17.28 1.13 4.90
C PHE A 103 16.59 0.56 6.15
N LEU A 104 15.43 -0.07 5.95
CA LEU A 104 14.68 -0.76 7.02
C LEU A 104 14.64 -2.27 6.70
N PRO A 105 15.48 -3.09 7.35
CA PRO A 105 15.45 -4.54 7.17
C PRO A 105 14.23 -5.14 7.85
N ASP A 106 13.57 -6.10 7.19
CA ASP A 106 12.50 -6.90 7.82
C ASP A 106 13.07 -8.11 8.58
N THR A 107 14.35 -8.42 8.40
CA THR A 107 15.07 -9.51 9.08
C THR A 107 16.44 -9.07 9.59
N ASP A 108 16.85 -9.62 10.74
CA ASP A 108 18.16 -9.33 11.33
C ASP A 108 19.33 -9.74 10.41
N GLU A 109 19.16 -10.83 9.65
CA GLU A 109 20.17 -11.31 8.72
C GLU A 109 20.44 -10.29 7.61
N LEU A 110 19.39 -9.73 7.02
CA LEU A 110 19.54 -8.72 5.97
C LEU A 110 20.08 -7.41 6.55
N GLY A 111 19.70 -7.05 7.77
CA GLY A 111 20.26 -5.91 8.49
C GLY A 111 21.79 -6.01 8.60
N ARG A 112 22.29 -7.15 9.09
CA ARG A 112 23.73 -7.40 9.21
C ARG A 112 24.46 -7.40 7.87
N LEU A 113 23.86 -8.01 6.83
CA LEU A 113 24.44 -8.03 5.50
C LEU A 113 24.60 -6.63 4.93
N TRP A 114 23.56 -5.80 5.06
CA TRP A 114 23.57 -4.42 4.57
C TRP A 114 24.67 -3.58 5.23
N GLU A 115 24.80 -3.69 6.55
CA GLU A 115 25.86 -3.02 7.31
C GLU A 115 27.27 -3.48 6.87
N SER A 116 27.43 -4.77 6.55
CA SER A 116 28.74 -5.31 6.13
C SER A 116 29.17 -4.85 4.73
N ILE A 117 28.22 -4.64 3.82
CA ILE A 117 28.49 -4.28 2.42
C ILE A 117 28.61 -2.76 2.26
N GLN A 118 27.91 -1.99 3.10
CA GLN A 118 27.75 -0.52 2.96
C GLN A 118 27.57 -0.09 1.49
N PRO A 119 26.55 -0.62 0.79
CA PRO A 119 26.40 -0.40 -0.64
C PRO A 119 26.23 1.09 -0.95
N ARG A 120 27.02 1.60 -1.91
CA ARG A 120 26.84 2.94 -2.45
C ARG A 120 25.64 2.93 -3.40
N LEU A 121 24.58 3.62 -3.01
CA LEU A 121 23.36 3.84 -3.79
C LEU A 121 23.48 5.10 -4.67
#